data_AF-A0A150VV63-F1
#
_entry.id   AF-A0A150VV63-F1
#
_cell.length_a   1.000
_cell.length_b   1.000
_cell.length_c   1.000
_cell.angle_alpha   90.00
_cell.angle_beta   90.00
_cell.angle_gamma   90.00
#
_symmetry.space_group_name_H-M   'P 1'
#
loop_
_entity.id
_entity.type
_entity.pdbx_description
1 polymer ?
#
loop_
_entity_poly.entity_id
_entity_poly.type
_entity_poly.pdbx_seq_one_letter_code
_entity_poly.pdbx_strand_id
1 'polypeptide(L)'
;MRHRFPSLLLVALCGLAPAVFGHLVHWSAWLWGFMSMVTTSGSLLLVMAGLSGGRAPAGPYESGETEPPAAPAEPPYQGTQVIDAVLPSATDGYDFLFSATVWWRPVPDHTDRSDSAFASLARSSIVSRAREIVRHEEPGRASFAQYLLDGELGVLLPHRSGRVEALAEGVTLVLAPADRERLRKLNDLRKDEELWEYERQHERNKRRYLGEDVLKSAGSAVVWWLARHEDEIDKAVRMIGPLAQISAAANDEEVPELFRHLLVPPVSGQGEEVFDREREVGVSVRLHLLLAEAGLKPDMDGYAVLAHRVVRSLREQGLDEAAEEIARTFFSTPGEEGDEEPSGEGDATGPWPPRFSDLDDSLSTDTATAPEADEQDRGRWEADEDDMAPPSFWDPSYSSHRPTTPRVREDDGSRS
;
A
#
# COMPACT_ATOMS: atom_id res chain seq x y z
N MET A 1 59.52 25.07 14.20
CA MET A 1 59.29 24.76 12.76
C MET A 1 59.83 23.40 12.30
N ARG A 2 60.80 22.77 12.99
CA ARG A 2 61.43 21.50 12.56
C ARG A 2 60.52 20.24 12.54
N HIS A 3 59.39 20.23 13.25
CA HIS A 3 58.49 19.05 13.30
C HIS A 3 57.36 19.06 12.25
N ARG A 4 57.12 20.17 11.55
CA ARG A 4 56.01 20.26 10.56
C ARG A 4 56.38 19.66 9.21
N PHE A 5 57.64 19.79 8.81
CA PHE A 5 58.17 19.24 7.55
C PHE A 5 58.08 17.71 7.45
N PRO A 6 58.47 16.91 8.46
CA PRO A 6 58.36 15.45 8.37
C PRO A 6 56.91 14.96 8.35
N SER A 7 55.98 15.60 9.07
CA SER A 7 54.56 15.23 9.04
C SER A 7 53.90 15.51 7.69
N LEU A 8 54.24 16.62 7.03
CA LEU A 8 53.72 16.93 5.70
C LEU A 8 54.26 15.97 4.63
N LEU A 9 55.53 15.58 4.73
CA LEU A 9 56.12 14.56 3.86
C LEU A 9 55.45 13.19 4.03
N LEU A 10 55.12 12.81 5.27
CA LEU A 10 54.45 11.55 5.57
C LEU A 10 53.02 11.51 4.99
N VAL A 11 52.26 12.59 5.12
CA VAL A 11 50.92 12.69 4.51
C VAL A 11 50.98 12.64 2.99
N ALA A 12 51.95 13.35 2.37
CA ALA A 12 52.14 13.32 0.92
C ALA A 12 52.55 11.93 0.41
N LEU A 13 53.44 11.24 1.13
CA LEU A 13 53.89 9.89 0.79
C LEU A 13 52.75 8.86 0.90
N CYS A 14 51.91 8.97 1.93
CA CYS A 14 50.76 8.09 2.13
C CYS A 14 49.67 8.24 1.05
N GLY A 15 49.48 9.43 0.48
CA GLY A 15 48.54 9.63 -0.62
C GLY A 15 49.05 9.13 -1.97
N LEU A 16 50.36 9.16 -2.20
CA LEU A 16 50.99 8.82 -3.49
C LEU A 16 51.29 7.33 -3.66
N ALA A 17 51.62 6.60 -2.60
CA ALA A 17 51.93 5.17 -2.68
C ALA A 17 50.75 4.32 -3.22
N PRO A 18 49.49 4.53 -2.78
CA PRO A 18 48.30 3.89 -3.32
C PRO A 18 47.79 4.55 -4.60
N ALA A 19 48.53 5.47 -5.23
CA ALA A 19 48.28 5.98 -6.58
C ALA A 19 49.23 5.33 -7.61
N VAL A 20 50.48 5.08 -7.21
CA VAL A 20 51.52 4.47 -8.07
C VAL A 20 51.35 2.95 -8.19
N PHE A 21 51.06 2.26 -7.08
CA PHE A 21 51.05 0.80 -7.02
C PHE A 21 50.01 0.09 -7.91
N GLY A 22 49.07 0.78 -8.53
CA GLY A 22 48.01 0.16 -9.32
C GLY A 22 47.49 0.99 -10.46
N HIS A 23 48.12 2.14 -10.68
CA HIS A 23 48.61 2.40 -12.02
C HIS A 23 49.49 1.25 -12.55
N LEU A 24 50.32 0.61 -11.71
CA LEU A 24 51.17 -0.53 -12.12
C LEU A 24 50.44 -1.88 -12.28
N VAL A 25 49.23 -2.02 -11.73
CA VAL A 25 48.44 -3.27 -11.69
C VAL A 25 47.13 -3.12 -12.50
N HIS A 26 46.97 -2.01 -13.23
CA HIS A 26 45.80 -1.71 -14.09
C HIS A 26 44.44 -1.84 -13.40
N TRP A 27 44.36 -1.45 -12.13
CA TRP A 27 43.10 -1.46 -11.39
C TRP A 27 42.26 -0.22 -11.73
N SER A 28 40.94 -0.33 -11.53
CA SER A 28 39.98 0.75 -11.81
C SER A 28 40.40 2.06 -11.13
N ALA A 29 40.41 3.16 -11.90
CA ALA A 29 40.83 4.49 -11.44
C ALA A 29 40.04 4.98 -10.21
N TRP A 30 38.79 4.52 -10.07
CA TRP A 30 37.94 4.83 -8.93
C TRP A 30 38.46 4.23 -7.61
N LEU A 31 38.99 3.01 -7.67
CA LEU A 31 39.46 2.27 -6.49
C LEU A 31 40.73 2.91 -5.91
N TRP A 32 41.61 3.43 -6.78
CA TRP A 32 42.84 4.11 -6.40
C TRP A 32 42.56 5.50 -5.82
N GLY A 33 41.64 6.24 -6.45
CA GLY A 33 41.17 7.54 -5.93
C GLY A 33 40.57 7.43 -4.53
N PHE A 34 39.71 6.43 -4.30
CA PHE A 34 39.10 6.22 -2.99
C PHE A 34 40.13 5.85 -1.92
N MET A 35 41.04 4.91 -2.20
CA MET A 35 42.08 4.51 -1.25
C MET A 35 43.05 5.64 -0.90
N SER A 36 43.41 6.48 -1.88
CA SER A 36 44.25 7.67 -1.65
C SER A 36 43.52 8.70 -0.76
N MET A 37 42.22 8.92 -0.99
CA MET A 37 41.43 9.84 -0.19
C MET A 37 41.28 9.37 1.27
N VAL A 38 41.00 8.08 1.48
CA VAL A 38 40.87 7.48 2.82
C VAL A 38 42.20 7.53 3.59
N THR A 39 43.31 7.17 2.94
CA THR A 39 44.63 7.17 3.60
C THR A 39 45.11 8.60 3.90
N THR A 40 44.83 9.56 3.04
CA THR A 40 45.18 10.98 3.28
C THR A 40 44.35 11.55 4.44
N SER A 41 43.04 11.25 4.49
CA SER A 41 42.14 11.66 5.57
C SER A 41 42.55 11.06 6.93
N GLY A 42 42.85 9.76 6.96
CA GLY A 42 43.29 9.06 8.17
C GLY A 42 44.63 9.57 8.69
N SER A 43 45.60 9.82 7.81
CA SER A 43 46.91 10.33 8.19
C SER A 43 46.85 11.79 8.69
N LEU A 44 45.97 12.62 8.12
CA LEU A 44 45.72 13.98 8.58
C LEU A 44 45.11 14.01 9.99
N LEU A 45 44.16 13.13 10.29
CA LEU A 45 43.57 12.98 11.62
C LEU A 45 44.62 12.58 12.68
N LEU A 46 45.54 11.69 12.31
CA LEU A 46 46.58 11.20 13.23
C LEU A 46 47.63 12.29 13.53
N VAL A 47 47.96 13.14 12.57
CA VAL A 47 48.82 14.32 12.77
C VAL A 47 48.13 15.38 13.63
N MET A 48 46.82 15.61 13.45
CA MET A 48 46.05 16.55 14.27
C MET A 48 45.90 16.08 15.73
N ALA A 49 45.74 14.78 15.95
CA ALA A 49 45.72 14.17 17.28
C ALA A 49 47.09 14.28 17.99
N GLY A 50 48.19 14.05 17.27
CA GLY A 50 49.54 14.17 17.81
C GLY A 50 49.98 15.61 18.15
N LEU A 51 49.51 16.60 17.39
CA LEU A 51 49.77 18.02 17.67
C LEU A 51 48.96 18.56 18.86
N SER A 52 47.84 17.92 19.20
CA SER A 52 46.99 18.29 20.34
C SER A 52 47.48 17.71 21.69
N GLY A 53 48.38 16.72 21.66
CA GLY A 53 48.93 16.05 22.85
C GLY A 53 50.06 16.79 23.57
N GLY A 54 50.48 17.95 23.09
CA GLY A 54 51.57 18.74 23.67
C GLY A 54 51.12 19.77 24.71
N ARG A 55 50.29 19.39 25.70
CA ARG A 55 50.04 20.26 26.87
C ARG A 55 51.03 19.90 27.97
N ALA A 56 52.06 20.74 28.11
CA ALA A 56 53.00 20.69 29.22
C ALA A 56 52.26 20.86 30.57
N PRO A 57 52.70 20.18 31.65
CA PRO A 57 52.16 20.42 32.98
C PRO A 57 52.65 21.80 33.43
N ALA A 58 51.71 22.73 33.61
CA ALA A 58 52.01 24.02 34.23
C ALA A 58 52.36 23.79 35.69
N GLY A 59 53.59 24.18 36.07
CA GLY A 59 54.01 24.22 37.46
C GLY A 59 53.24 25.24 38.29
N PRO A 60 53.35 25.19 39.62
CA PRO A 60 52.60 26.06 40.52
C PRO A 60 53.15 27.49 40.42
N TYR A 61 52.34 28.40 39.90
CA TYR A 61 52.50 29.83 40.15
C TYR A 61 51.22 30.33 40.80
N GLU A 62 51.36 30.74 42.05
CA GLU A 62 50.40 31.61 42.74
C GLU A 62 50.20 32.86 41.89
N SER A 63 48.96 33.12 41.52
CA SER A 63 48.50 34.43 41.05
C SER A 63 47.17 34.66 41.74
N GLY A 64 47.12 35.70 42.57
CA GLY A 64 45.95 36.09 43.32
C GLY A 64 44.79 36.35 42.37
N GLU A 65 43.89 35.38 42.30
CA GLU A 65 42.63 35.48 41.59
C GLU A 65 41.65 36.17 42.53
N THR A 66 41.31 37.42 42.22
CA THR A 66 40.09 38.02 42.76
C THR A 66 38.95 37.15 42.24
N GLU A 67 38.33 36.38 43.13
CA GLU A 67 37.17 35.56 42.86
C GLU A 67 36.14 36.42 42.08
N PRO A 68 35.82 36.09 40.82
CA PRO A 68 34.74 36.79 40.12
C PRO A 68 33.46 36.61 40.96
N PRO A 69 32.65 37.66 41.18
CA PRO A 69 31.44 37.54 41.97
C PRO A 69 30.61 36.40 41.41
N ALA A 70 30.27 35.43 42.26
CA ALA A 70 29.47 34.28 41.89
C ALA A 70 28.25 34.76 41.09
N ALA A 71 28.16 34.34 39.82
CA ALA A 71 26.95 34.58 39.04
C ALA A 71 25.76 34.06 39.86
N PRO A 72 24.65 34.82 39.98
CA PRO A 72 23.50 34.35 40.73
C PRO A 72 23.07 33.01 40.15
N ALA A 73 22.97 31.98 41.01
CA ALA A 73 22.57 30.65 40.60
C ALA A 73 21.20 30.70 39.92
N GLU A 74 21.10 30.21 38.69
CA GLU A 74 19.83 30.14 37.97
C GLU A 74 18.84 29.27 38.78
N PRO A 75 17.59 29.72 38.99
CA PRO A 75 16.61 28.96 39.74
C PRO A 75 16.30 27.63 39.02
N PRO A 76 16.15 26.51 39.75
CA PRO A 76 15.89 25.21 39.16
C PRO A 76 14.52 25.17 38.47
N TYR A 77 14.43 24.42 37.37
CA TYR A 77 13.16 24.18 36.67
C TYR A 77 12.19 23.36 37.53
N GLN A 78 10.92 23.75 37.53
CA GLN A 78 9.83 23.04 38.18
C GLN A 78 8.90 22.43 37.11
N GLY A 79 8.42 21.21 37.33
CA GLY A 79 7.55 20.48 36.40
C GLY A 79 6.07 20.55 36.81
N THR A 80 5.18 20.72 35.83
CA THR A 80 3.73 20.64 36.02
C THR A 80 3.06 20.07 34.77
N GLN A 81 1.91 19.41 34.88
CA GLN A 81 1.26 18.77 33.72
C GLN A 81 0.01 19.52 33.25
N VAL A 82 -0.23 19.46 31.94
CA VAL A 82 -1.50 19.76 31.29
C VAL A 82 -2.05 18.44 30.76
N ILE A 83 -3.31 18.14 31.08
CA ILE A 83 -3.98 16.90 30.71
C ILE A 83 -5.27 17.26 30.00
N ASP A 84 -5.44 16.74 28.79
CA ASP A 84 -6.63 16.82 27.94
C ASP A 84 -7.26 18.22 27.86
N ALA A 85 -6.41 19.24 27.73
CA ALA A 85 -6.87 20.60 27.50
C ALA A 85 -7.52 20.69 26.11
N VAL A 86 -8.78 21.12 26.09
CA VAL A 86 -9.57 21.28 24.86
C VAL A 86 -9.06 22.49 24.07
N LEU A 87 -8.62 22.26 22.84
CA LEU A 87 -8.17 23.29 21.90
C LEU A 87 -9.03 23.25 20.63
N PRO A 88 -9.57 24.38 20.17
CA PRO A 88 -10.36 24.41 18.94
C PRO A 88 -9.49 24.12 17.72
N SER A 89 -9.99 23.30 16.80
CA SER A 89 -9.39 23.12 15.46
C SER A 89 -9.85 24.22 14.48
N ALA A 90 -9.40 24.15 13.23
CA ALA A 90 -9.88 25.03 12.15
C ALA A 90 -11.33 24.77 11.74
N THR A 91 -11.88 23.60 12.06
CA THR A 91 -13.26 23.23 11.72
C THR A 91 -14.14 23.31 12.95
N ASP A 92 -15.24 24.05 12.85
CA ASP A 92 -16.22 24.15 13.92
C ASP A 92 -16.75 22.78 14.35
N GLY A 93 -16.88 22.58 15.67
CA GLY A 93 -17.39 21.34 16.26
C GLY A 93 -16.37 20.21 16.38
N TYR A 94 -15.09 20.48 16.08
CA TYR A 94 -13.99 19.54 16.28
C TYR A 94 -12.92 20.14 17.20
N ASP A 95 -12.72 19.50 18.35
CA ASP A 95 -11.72 19.93 19.33
C ASP A 95 -10.59 18.90 19.45
N PHE A 96 -9.37 19.41 19.59
CA PHE A 96 -8.21 18.64 19.98
C PHE A 96 -8.11 18.54 21.51
N LEU A 97 -7.64 17.41 21.99
CA LEU A 97 -7.23 17.18 23.36
C LEU A 97 -5.70 17.27 23.41
N PHE A 98 -5.21 18.28 24.12
CA PHE A 98 -3.80 18.57 24.28
C PHE A 98 -3.31 18.16 25.67
N SER A 99 -2.24 17.37 25.71
CA SER A 99 -1.53 17.05 26.94
C SER A 99 -0.04 17.30 26.78
N ALA A 100 0.62 17.77 27.84
CA ALA A 100 2.06 17.97 27.86
C ALA A 100 2.60 18.10 29.29
N THR A 101 3.90 17.85 29.44
CA THR A 101 4.64 18.22 30.65
C THR A 101 5.24 19.62 30.46
N VAL A 102 4.92 20.53 31.35
CA VAL A 102 5.35 21.94 31.32
C VAL A 102 6.48 22.13 32.33
N TRP A 103 7.64 22.55 31.84
CA TRP A 103 8.77 22.94 32.66
C TRP A 103 8.83 24.46 32.75
N TRP A 104 8.97 25.01 33.96
CA TRP A 104 8.92 26.44 34.18
C TRP A 104 9.85 26.90 35.30
N ARG A 105 10.20 28.19 35.28
CA ARG A 105 10.92 28.86 36.36
C ARG A 105 10.42 30.29 36.55
N PRO A 106 10.42 30.84 37.79
CA PRO A 106 10.09 32.23 38.03
C PRO A 106 11.20 33.15 37.49
N VAL A 107 10.81 34.29 36.95
CA VAL A 107 11.78 35.33 36.54
C VAL A 107 12.32 36.02 37.80
N PRO A 108 13.64 36.26 37.93
CA PRO A 108 14.30 36.64 39.19
C PRO A 108 13.74 37.89 39.90
N ASP A 109 13.16 38.83 39.16
CA ASP A 109 12.58 40.08 39.70
C ASP A 109 11.23 39.90 40.41
N HIS A 110 10.67 38.67 40.42
CA HIS A 110 9.29 38.43 40.83
C HIS A 110 9.11 37.21 41.76
N THR A 111 10.03 36.97 42.69
CA THR A 111 10.04 35.78 43.59
C THR A 111 9.08 35.85 44.78
N ASP A 112 8.36 36.96 44.98
CA ASP A 112 7.60 37.25 46.21
C ASP A 112 6.24 36.54 46.33
N ARG A 113 5.96 35.50 45.52
CA ARG A 113 4.64 34.84 45.44
C ARG A 113 4.73 33.31 45.44
N SER A 114 3.62 32.66 45.81
CA SER A 114 3.52 31.19 45.93
C SER A 114 3.69 30.44 44.61
N ASP A 115 4.39 29.32 44.64
CA ASP A 115 4.68 28.42 43.50
C ASP A 115 3.43 27.98 42.71
N SER A 116 2.29 27.81 43.38
CA SER A 116 1.02 27.42 42.72
C SER A 116 0.53 28.44 41.70
N ALA A 117 0.73 29.74 41.96
CA ALA A 117 0.32 30.81 41.04
C ALA A 117 1.21 30.82 39.79
N PHE A 118 2.51 30.54 39.95
CA PHE A 118 3.44 30.42 38.83
C PHE A 118 3.17 29.17 37.99
N ALA A 119 2.85 28.04 38.60
CA ALA A 119 2.45 26.83 37.88
C ALA A 119 1.20 27.05 37.01
N SER A 120 0.17 27.73 37.55
CA SER A 120 -1.04 28.07 36.76
C SER A 120 -0.72 29.02 35.60
N LEU A 121 0.15 30.02 35.82
CA LEU A 121 0.60 30.93 34.76
C LEU A 121 1.36 30.17 33.67
N ALA A 122 2.27 29.27 34.03
CA ALA A 122 3.03 28.45 33.09
C ALA A 122 2.10 27.58 32.23
N ARG A 123 1.14 26.87 32.85
CA ARG A 123 0.12 26.09 32.12
C ARG A 123 -0.68 26.96 31.15
N SER A 124 -1.17 28.12 31.61
CA SER A 124 -1.93 29.04 30.75
C SER A 124 -1.10 29.57 29.58
N SER A 125 0.20 29.79 29.79
CA SER A 125 1.14 30.22 28.75
C SER A 125 1.25 29.18 27.64
N ILE A 126 1.48 27.91 28.01
CA ILE A 126 1.61 26.81 27.06
C ILE A 126 0.29 26.54 26.35
N VAL A 127 -0.84 26.47 27.06
CA VAL A 127 -2.17 26.26 26.44
C VAL A 127 -2.51 27.40 25.47
N SER A 128 -2.21 28.65 25.82
CA SER A 128 -2.46 29.79 24.92
C SER A 128 -1.59 29.74 23.67
N ARG A 129 -0.31 29.33 23.78
CA ARG A 129 0.59 29.14 22.63
C ARG A 129 0.10 27.99 21.75
N ALA A 130 -0.24 26.85 22.36
CA ALA A 130 -0.76 25.69 21.64
C ALA A 130 -2.02 26.04 20.85
N ARG A 131 -2.97 26.74 21.48
CA ARG A 131 -4.20 27.23 20.84
C ARG A 131 -3.92 28.10 19.61
N GLU A 132 -2.93 28.99 19.69
CA GLU A 132 -2.55 29.89 18.59
C GLU A 132 -2.14 29.12 17.34
N ILE A 133 -1.45 27.99 17.54
CA ILE A 133 -0.94 27.13 16.48
C ILE A 133 -2.06 26.26 15.90
N VAL A 134 -2.80 25.53 16.75
CA VAL A 134 -3.74 24.49 16.26
C VAL A 134 -5.07 25.03 15.73
N ARG A 135 -5.44 26.28 16.04
CA ARG A 135 -6.73 26.85 15.58
C ARG A 135 -6.84 26.99 14.05
N HIS A 136 -5.72 26.89 13.35
CA HIS A 136 -5.64 26.98 11.89
C HIS A 136 -5.38 25.60 11.25
N GLU A 137 -5.28 24.56 12.07
CA GLU A 137 -5.03 23.20 11.62
C GLU A 137 -6.33 22.41 11.47
N GLU A 138 -6.45 21.71 10.35
CA GLU A 138 -7.55 20.80 10.06
C GLU A 138 -7.58 19.63 11.06
N PRO A 139 -8.75 19.20 11.55
CA PRO A 139 -8.86 18.13 12.55
C PRO A 139 -8.34 16.78 12.05
N GLY A 140 -8.34 16.56 10.74
CA GLY A 140 -7.73 15.38 10.10
C GLY A 140 -6.20 15.37 10.11
N ARG A 141 -5.55 16.48 10.47
CA ARG A 141 -4.09 16.66 10.49
C ARG A 141 -3.49 16.67 11.91
N ALA A 142 -4.19 16.09 12.89
CA ALA A 142 -3.78 16.08 14.30
C ALA A 142 -2.30 15.68 14.51
N SER A 143 -1.82 14.63 13.84
CA SER A 143 -0.43 14.17 13.95
C SER A 143 0.59 15.19 13.44
N PHE A 144 0.25 15.92 12.37
CA PHE A 144 1.11 16.99 11.85
C PHE A 144 1.12 18.19 12.81
N ALA A 145 -0.06 18.58 13.31
CA ALA A 145 -0.18 19.64 14.31
C ALA A 145 0.58 19.29 15.61
N GLN A 146 0.60 18.02 16.03
CA GLN A 146 1.41 17.57 17.17
C GLN A 146 2.91 17.82 16.93
N TYR A 147 3.43 17.48 15.75
CA TYR A 147 4.84 17.73 15.40
C TYR A 147 5.18 19.23 15.44
N LEU A 148 4.29 20.09 14.92
CA LEU A 148 4.46 21.54 14.99
C LEU A 148 4.50 22.04 16.44
N LEU A 149 3.60 21.54 17.29
CA LEU A 149 3.57 21.90 18.70
C LEU A 149 4.83 21.44 19.45
N ASP A 150 5.36 20.27 19.15
CA ASP A 150 6.57 19.75 19.80
C ASP A 150 7.77 20.68 19.56
N GLY A 151 7.95 21.13 18.31
CA GLY A 151 8.99 22.09 17.95
C GLY A 151 8.77 23.48 18.57
N GLU A 152 7.55 24.01 18.47
CA GLU A 152 7.25 25.37 18.94
C GLU A 152 7.20 25.49 20.46
N LEU A 153 6.65 24.49 21.17
CA LEU A 153 6.51 24.54 22.63
C LEU A 153 7.78 24.11 23.37
N GLY A 154 8.71 23.43 22.70
CA GLY A 154 10.03 23.09 23.26
C GLY A 154 10.93 24.30 23.53
N VAL A 155 10.58 25.48 23.02
CA VAL A 155 11.33 26.73 23.26
C VAL A 155 10.87 27.41 24.55
N LEU A 156 11.84 27.67 25.45
CA LEU A 156 11.65 28.43 26.67
C LEU A 156 11.32 29.90 26.35
N LEU A 157 10.08 30.31 26.63
CA LEU A 157 9.63 31.69 26.42
C LEU A 157 8.97 32.27 27.67
N PRO A 158 9.10 33.59 27.91
CA PRO A 158 8.40 34.26 28.98
C PRO A 158 6.90 34.33 28.72
N HIS A 159 6.10 34.12 29.76
CA HIS A 159 4.67 34.38 29.73
C HIS A 159 4.39 35.88 29.56
N ARG A 160 3.21 36.26 29.04
CA ARG A 160 2.81 37.66 28.80
C ARG A 160 2.93 38.57 30.02
N SER A 161 2.79 38.03 31.23
CA SER A 161 2.95 38.80 32.47
C SER A 161 4.42 39.07 32.85
N GLY A 162 5.39 38.47 32.17
CA GLY A 162 6.82 38.57 32.45
C GLY A 162 7.27 37.84 33.71
N ARG A 163 6.39 37.07 34.37
CA ARG A 163 6.66 36.48 35.69
C ARG A 163 7.25 35.08 35.66
N VAL A 164 7.00 34.32 34.59
CA VAL A 164 7.46 32.94 34.45
C VAL A 164 7.98 32.71 33.04
N GLU A 165 9.03 31.92 32.92
CA GLU A 165 9.47 31.33 31.65
C GLU A 165 9.00 29.88 31.62
N ALA A 166 8.44 29.43 30.50
CA ALA A 166 7.91 28.08 30.36
C ALA A 166 8.20 27.48 28.98
N LEU A 167 8.50 26.17 28.99
CA LEU A 167 8.56 25.30 27.83
C LEU A 167 7.71 24.05 28.08
N ALA A 168 7.43 23.28 27.04
CA ALA A 168 6.74 22.00 27.15
C ALA A 168 7.54 20.86 26.51
N GLU A 169 7.42 19.67 27.10
CA GLU A 169 7.97 18.41 26.60
C GLU A 169 6.89 17.33 26.61
N GLY A 170 7.08 16.31 25.75
CA GLY A 170 6.15 15.18 25.66
C GLY A 170 4.76 15.61 25.20
N VAL A 171 4.71 16.45 24.16
CA VAL A 171 3.45 16.99 23.63
C VAL A 171 2.65 15.88 22.95
N THR A 172 1.40 15.74 23.35
CA THR A 172 0.41 14.90 22.66
C THR A 172 -0.78 15.75 22.24
N LEU A 173 -1.23 15.54 21.00
CA LEU A 173 -2.39 16.21 20.45
C LEU A 173 -3.24 15.16 19.75
N VAL A 174 -4.43 14.91 20.31
CA VAL A 174 -5.34 13.88 19.78
C VAL A 174 -6.71 14.48 19.56
N LEU A 175 -7.37 14.12 18.46
CA LEU A 175 -8.79 14.43 18.32
C LEU A 175 -9.62 13.51 19.22
N ALA A 176 -10.75 14.00 19.75
CA ALA A 176 -11.68 13.16 20.50
C ALA A 176 -12.01 11.87 19.71
N PRO A 177 -12.01 10.68 20.34
CA PRO A 177 -12.15 9.41 19.62
C PRO A 177 -13.39 9.34 18.71
N ALA A 178 -14.53 9.86 19.18
CA ALA A 178 -15.78 9.90 18.42
C ALA A 178 -15.67 10.76 17.15
N ASP A 179 -15.00 11.89 17.23
CA ASP A 179 -14.83 12.80 16.11
C ASP A 179 -13.81 12.29 15.10
N ARG A 180 -12.76 11.62 15.58
CA ARG A 180 -11.79 10.94 14.72
C ARG A 180 -12.48 9.88 13.86
N GLU A 181 -13.37 9.11 14.48
CA GLU A 181 -14.14 8.09 13.78
C GLU A 181 -15.12 8.68 12.78
N ARG A 182 -15.78 9.79 13.14
CA ARG A 182 -16.66 10.52 12.22
C ARG A 182 -15.89 11.02 10.98
N LEU A 183 -14.71 11.61 11.18
CA LEU A 183 -13.89 12.11 10.06
C LEU A 183 -13.41 10.99 9.14
N ARG A 184 -13.04 9.83 9.69
CA ARG A 184 -12.69 8.66 8.88
C ARG A 184 -13.86 8.24 8.00
N LYS A 185 -15.03 8.04 8.60
CA LYS A 185 -16.25 7.67 7.86
C LYS A 185 -16.61 8.68 6.77
N LEU A 186 -16.49 9.98 7.05
CA LEU A 186 -16.73 11.01 6.05
C LEU A 186 -15.71 10.98 4.90
N ASN A 187 -14.44 10.71 5.22
CA ASN A 187 -13.39 10.59 4.21
C ASN A 187 -13.63 9.37 3.31
N ASP A 188 -14.00 8.24 3.91
CA ASP A 188 -14.29 7.01 3.19
C ASP A 188 -15.52 7.18 2.29
N LEU A 189 -16.62 7.74 2.81
CA LEU A 189 -17.80 8.04 2.01
C LEU A 189 -17.51 8.94 0.81
N ARG A 190 -16.65 9.96 0.98
CA ARG A 190 -16.26 10.84 -0.12
C ARG A 190 -15.46 10.09 -1.18
N LYS A 191 -14.52 9.22 -0.78
CA LYS A 191 -13.76 8.38 -1.73
C LYS A 191 -14.67 7.41 -2.47
N ASP A 192 -15.62 6.81 -1.77
CA ASP A 192 -16.59 5.88 -2.35
C ASP A 192 -17.49 6.59 -3.37
N GLU A 193 -17.94 7.81 -3.08
CA GLU A 193 -18.72 8.63 -4.02
C GLU A 193 -17.90 9.02 -5.25
N GLU A 194 -16.64 9.43 -5.07
CA GLU A 194 -15.71 9.73 -6.16
C GLU A 194 -15.47 8.52 -7.06
N LEU A 195 -15.23 7.34 -6.46
CA LEU A 195 -15.06 6.09 -7.18
C LEU A 195 -16.32 5.72 -7.96
N TRP A 196 -17.48 5.80 -7.32
CA TRP A 196 -18.74 5.45 -7.94
C TRP A 196 -19.10 6.36 -9.12
N GLU A 197 -18.87 7.67 -9.02
CA GLU A 197 -19.12 8.58 -10.14
C GLU A 197 -18.13 8.32 -11.28
N TYR A 198 -16.88 7.96 -10.97
CA TYR A 198 -15.92 7.52 -11.98
C TYR A 198 -16.37 6.25 -12.71
N GLU A 199 -16.80 5.22 -11.97
CA GLU A 199 -17.31 3.96 -12.54
C GLU A 199 -18.54 4.19 -13.40
N ARG A 200 -19.50 4.97 -12.90
CA ARG A 200 -20.69 5.36 -13.64
C ARG A 200 -20.32 6.11 -14.92
N GLN A 201 -19.39 7.05 -14.86
CA GLN A 201 -18.96 7.81 -16.03
C GLN A 201 -18.24 6.90 -17.03
N HIS A 202 -17.42 5.96 -16.54
CA HIS A 202 -16.78 4.94 -17.36
C HIS A 202 -17.82 4.06 -18.07
N GLU A 203 -18.86 3.59 -17.37
CA GLU A 203 -19.96 2.85 -18.00
C GLU A 203 -20.71 3.66 -19.05
N ARG A 204 -21.02 4.92 -18.75
CA ARG A 204 -21.68 5.84 -19.70
C ARG A 204 -20.82 6.06 -20.93
N ASN A 205 -19.53 6.30 -20.75
CA ASN A 205 -18.58 6.46 -21.84
C ASN A 205 -18.47 5.18 -22.67
N LYS A 206 -18.45 3.99 -22.04
CA LYS A 206 -18.44 2.70 -22.74
C LYS A 206 -19.71 2.48 -23.56
N ARG A 207 -20.89 2.76 -22.99
CA ARG A 207 -22.17 2.67 -23.72
C ARG A 207 -22.21 3.63 -24.89
N ARG A 208 -21.73 4.86 -24.70
CA ARG A 208 -21.64 5.86 -25.76
C ARG A 208 -20.70 5.43 -26.87
N TYR A 209 -19.48 5.01 -26.54
CA TYR A 209 -18.52 4.50 -27.52
C TYR A 209 -19.09 3.30 -28.29
N LEU A 210 -19.67 2.33 -27.58
CA LEU A 210 -20.26 1.16 -28.24
C LEU A 210 -21.46 1.52 -29.11
N GLY A 211 -22.34 2.43 -28.68
CA GLY A 211 -23.52 2.83 -29.45
C GLY A 211 -23.19 3.78 -30.60
N GLU A 212 -22.49 4.88 -30.31
CA GLU A 212 -22.28 5.98 -31.24
C GLU A 212 -21.08 5.78 -32.18
N ASP A 213 -20.07 4.99 -31.79
CA ASP A 213 -18.89 4.75 -32.63
C ASP A 213 -18.87 3.33 -33.21
N VAL A 214 -19.06 2.31 -32.38
CA VAL A 214 -18.92 0.91 -32.81
C VAL A 214 -20.15 0.41 -33.55
N LEU A 215 -21.31 0.39 -32.89
CA LEU A 215 -22.55 -0.21 -33.36
C LEU A 215 -23.46 0.77 -34.09
N LYS A 216 -22.97 1.98 -34.42
CA LYS A 216 -23.71 2.98 -35.21
C LYS A 216 -24.19 2.44 -36.55
N SER A 217 -23.43 1.52 -37.14
CA SER A 217 -23.74 0.89 -38.42
C SER A 217 -23.03 -0.46 -38.56
N ALA A 218 -23.53 -1.31 -39.46
CA ALA A 218 -22.83 -2.55 -39.81
C ALA A 218 -21.37 -2.29 -40.25
N GLY A 219 -21.11 -1.20 -40.97
CA GLY A 219 -19.77 -0.84 -41.43
C GLY A 219 -18.81 -0.47 -40.29
N SER A 220 -19.26 0.36 -39.35
CA SER A 220 -18.43 0.73 -38.19
C SER A 220 -18.16 -0.48 -37.28
N ALA A 221 -19.11 -1.39 -37.14
CA ALA A 221 -18.95 -2.61 -36.37
C ALA A 221 -17.91 -3.56 -37.00
N VAL A 222 -17.91 -3.69 -38.34
CA VAL A 222 -16.91 -4.49 -39.07
C VAL A 222 -15.51 -3.87 -38.96
N VAL A 223 -15.39 -2.54 -39.09
CA VAL A 223 -14.10 -1.84 -38.92
C VAL A 223 -13.57 -2.04 -37.49
N TRP A 224 -14.44 -1.89 -36.49
CA TRP A 224 -14.08 -2.14 -35.09
C TRP A 224 -13.64 -3.60 -34.85
N TRP A 225 -14.31 -4.56 -35.49
CA TRP A 225 -13.96 -5.98 -35.38
C TRP A 225 -12.59 -6.25 -36.00
N LEU A 226 -12.33 -5.72 -37.20
CA LEU A 226 -11.04 -5.84 -37.90
C LEU A 226 -9.90 -5.17 -37.14
N ALA A 227 -10.13 -4.00 -36.53
CA ALA A 227 -9.13 -3.32 -35.72
C ALA A 227 -8.68 -4.12 -34.48
N ARG A 228 -9.43 -5.15 -34.09
CA ARG A 228 -9.09 -6.08 -33.00
C ARG A 228 -8.62 -7.45 -33.49
N HIS A 229 -8.80 -7.73 -34.78
CA HIS A 229 -8.52 -9.02 -35.41
C HIS A 229 -7.95 -8.77 -36.82
N GLU A 230 -6.82 -8.07 -36.88
CA GLU A 230 -6.29 -7.47 -38.13
C GLU A 230 -6.02 -8.50 -39.22
N ASP A 231 -5.62 -9.72 -38.84
CA ASP A 231 -5.26 -10.80 -39.76
C ASP A 231 -6.45 -11.71 -40.16
N GLU A 232 -7.63 -11.52 -39.58
CA GLU A 232 -8.76 -12.44 -39.73
C GLU A 232 -9.82 -11.95 -40.75
N ILE A 233 -9.37 -11.48 -41.92
CA ILE A 233 -10.23 -10.86 -42.94
C ILE A 233 -11.37 -11.79 -43.40
N ASP A 234 -11.07 -13.06 -43.70
CA ASP A 234 -12.10 -14.03 -44.14
C ASP A 234 -13.19 -14.23 -43.09
N LYS A 235 -12.83 -14.13 -41.81
CA LYS A 235 -13.79 -14.22 -40.70
C LYS A 235 -14.55 -12.92 -40.53
N ALA A 236 -13.92 -11.76 -40.73
CA ALA A 236 -14.62 -10.47 -40.76
C ALA A 236 -15.76 -10.48 -41.79
N VAL A 237 -15.50 -11.02 -43.00
CA VAL A 237 -16.51 -11.15 -44.06
C VAL A 237 -17.68 -12.02 -43.60
N ARG A 238 -17.42 -13.14 -42.91
CA ARG A 238 -18.47 -14.00 -42.33
C ARG A 238 -19.25 -13.30 -41.20
N MET A 239 -18.61 -12.37 -40.48
CA MET A 239 -19.23 -11.63 -39.38
C MET A 239 -20.10 -10.45 -39.83
N ILE A 240 -20.11 -10.09 -41.12
CA ILE A 240 -20.90 -8.94 -41.63
C ILE A 240 -22.39 -9.08 -41.28
N GLY A 241 -22.99 -10.25 -41.51
CA GLY A 241 -24.40 -10.51 -41.19
C GLY A 241 -24.71 -10.35 -39.69
N PRO A 242 -24.02 -11.09 -38.80
CA PRO A 242 -24.18 -10.95 -37.35
C PRO A 242 -23.93 -9.52 -36.83
N LEU A 243 -22.89 -8.84 -37.32
CA LEU A 243 -22.59 -7.46 -36.90
C LEU A 243 -23.65 -6.46 -37.38
N ALA A 244 -24.23 -6.67 -38.56
CA ALA A 244 -25.36 -5.89 -39.04
C ALA A 244 -26.61 -6.09 -38.17
N GLN A 245 -26.86 -7.34 -37.73
CA GLN A 245 -27.97 -7.65 -36.84
C GLN A 245 -27.81 -7.01 -35.45
N ILE A 246 -26.62 -7.10 -34.85
CA ILE A 246 -26.33 -6.49 -33.55
C ILE A 246 -26.40 -4.96 -33.64
N SER A 247 -25.89 -4.37 -34.73
CA SER A 247 -25.97 -2.92 -34.94
C SER A 247 -27.42 -2.46 -35.08
N ALA A 248 -28.25 -3.17 -35.86
CA ALA A 248 -29.66 -2.83 -35.98
C ALA A 248 -30.40 -2.94 -34.63
N ALA A 249 -30.15 -4.02 -33.87
CA ALA A 249 -30.72 -4.20 -32.54
C ALA A 249 -30.28 -3.12 -31.54
N ALA A 250 -29.02 -2.68 -31.59
CA ALA A 250 -28.49 -1.64 -30.70
C ALA A 250 -29.08 -0.24 -30.96
N ASN A 251 -29.66 -0.01 -32.14
CA ASN A 251 -30.28 1.26 -32.53
C ASN A 251 -31.81 1.19 -32.61
N ASP A 252 -32.44 0.08 -32.19
CA ASP A 252 -33.88 -0.17 -32.33
C ASP A 252 -34.37 -0.06 -33.80
N GLU A 253 -33.55 -0.49 -34.76
CA GLU A 253 -33.83 -0.44 -36.20
C GLU A 253 -33.97 -1.84 -36.82
N GLU A 254 -34.59 -1.91 -38.01
CA GLU A 254 -34.57 -3.14 -38.83
C GLU A 254 -33.19 -3.33 -39.49
N VAL A 255 -32.80 -4.59 -39.72
CA VAL A 255 -31.58 -4.88 -40.48
C VAL A 255 -31.70 -4.33 -41.91
N PRO A 256 -30.73 -3.54 -42.40
CA PRO A 256 -30.76 -2.99 -43.75
C PRO A 256 -30.92 -4.07 -44.82
N GLU A 257 -31.72 -3.79 -45.85
CA GLU A 257 -32.06 -4.75 -46.91
C GLU A 257 -30.82 -5.39 -47.55
N LEU A 258 -29.76 -4.61 -47.73
CA LEU A 258 -28.48 -5.08 -48.27
C LEU A 258 -27.91 -6.27 -47.51
N PHE A 259 -28.14 -6.38 -46.19
CA PHE A 259 -27.57 -7.43 -45.35
C PHE A 259 -28.56 -8.53 -44.97
N ARG A 260 -29.86 -8.39 -45.31
CA ARG A 260 -30.89 -9.38 -44.96
C ARG A 260 -30.60 -10.78 -45.51
N HIS A 261 -29.98 -10.85 -46.69
CA HIS A 261 -29.57 -12.13 -47.31
C HIS A 261 -28.41 -12.84 -46.59
N LEU A 262 -27.68 -12.13 -45.73
CA LEU A 262 -26.58 -12.67 -44.91
C LEU A 262 -27.07 -13.11 -43.52
N LEU A 263 -28.33 -12.83 -43.18
CA LEU A 263 -28.93 -13.34 -41.96
C LEU A 263 -29.21 -14.82 -42.15
N VAL A 264 -28.72 -15.64 -41.22
CA VAL A 264 -29.21 -17.01 -41.10
C VAL A 264 -30.66 -16.89 -40.61
N PRO A 265 -31.65 -17.50 -41.29
CA PRO A 265 -33.01 -17.53 -40.76
C PRO A 265 -32.95 -18.06 -39.33
N PRO A 266 -33.70 -17.49 -38.37
CA PRO A 266 -33.85 -18.18 -37.10
C PRO A 266 -34.35 -19.57 -37.43
N VAL A 267 -33.57 -20.59 -37.07
CA VAL A 267 -34.07 -21.95 -37.09
C VAL A 267 -35.32 -21.89 -36.24
N SER A 268 -36.49 -21.95 -36.87
CA SER A 268 -37.76 -22.08 -36.19
C SER A 268 -37.75 -23.47 -35.56
N GLY A 269 -37.08 -23.54 -34.41
CA GLY A 269 -37.03 -24.70 -33.56
C GLY A 269 -38.43 -24.99 -33.08
N GLN A 270 -38.88 -26.21 -33.36
CA GLN A 270 -39.73 -26.95 -32.46
C GLN A 270 -39.29 -26.65 -31.03
N GLY A 271 -40.25 -26.31 -30.16
CA GLY A 271 -40.02 -25.81 -28.80
C GLY A 271 -38.71 -26.30 -28.18
N GLU A 272 -37.70 -25.43 -28.20
CA GLU A 272 -36.64 -25.49 -27.23
C GLU A 272 -37.32 -25.24 -25.89
N GLU A 273 -37.61 -26.35 -25.21
CA GLU A 273 -37.43 -26.40 -23.77
C GLU A 273 -36.24 -25.52 -23.43
N VAL A 274 -36.46 -24.58 -22.51
CA VAL A 274 -35.40 -23.85 -21.84
C VAL A 274 -34.51 -24.93 -21.23
N PHE A 275 -33.50 -25.38 -21.98
CA PHE A 275 -32.47 -26.28 -21.49
C PHE A 275 -31.79 -25.52 -20.36
N ASP A 276 -32.02 -26.04 -19.16
CA ASP A 276 -31.28 -25.79 -17.94
C ASP A 276 -29.81 -26.13 -18.20
N ARG A 277 -29.10 -25.25 -18.93
CA ARG A 277 -27.72 -25.45 -19.39
C ARG A 277 -26.71 -25.50 -18.23
N GLU A 278 -27.16 -25.16 -17.03
CA GLU A 278 -26.40 -25.38 -15.79
C GLU A 278 -26.44 -26.84 -15.32
N ARG A 279 -27.34 -27.69 -15.81
CA ARG A 279 -27.34 -29.14 -15.49
C ARG A 279 -26.55 -30.00 -16.45
N GLU A 280 -26.17 -29.53 -17.64
CA GLU A 280 -25.45 -30.33 -18.63
C GLU A 280 -23.92 -30.36 -18.45
N VAL A 281 -23.35 -29.46 -17.63
CA VAL A 281 -21.92 -29.50 -17.33
C VAL A 281 -21.69 -30.35 -16.09
N GLY A 282 -21.38 -31.63 -16.31
CA GLY A 282 -21.04 -32.61 -15.27
C GLY A 282 -19.94 -32.12 -14.31
N VAL A 283 -19.94 -32.65 -13.09
CA VAL A 283 -19.02 -32.24 -12.02
C VAL A 283 -17.56 -32.44 -12.44
N SER A 284 -17.30 -33.45 -13.27
CA SER A 284 -15.97 -33.73 -13.82
C SER A 284 -15.46 -32.60 -14.73
N VAL A 285 -16.32 -32.04 -15.59
CA VAL A 285 -15.95 -30.93 -16.49
C VAL A 285 -15.66 -29.65 -15.69
N ARG A 286 -16.43 -29.38 -14.63
CA ARG A 286 -16.21 -28.22 -13.75
C ARG A 286 -14.88 -28.33 -13.00
N LEU A 287 -14.55 -29.51 -12.51
CA LEU A 287 -13.26 -29.75 -11.88
C LEU A 287 -12.12 -29.57 -12.88
N HIS A 288 -12.29 -30.03 -14.12
CA HIS A 288 -11.28 -29.86 -15.17
C HIS A 288 -11.03 -28.38 -15.50
N LEU A 289 -12.08 -27.56 -15.54
CA LEU A 289 -11.97 -26.11 -15.76
C LEU A 289 -11.28 -25.43 -14.57
N LEU A 290 -11.62 -25.79 -13.34
CA LEU A 290 -10.99 -25.25 -12.14
C LEU A 290 -9.50 -25.57 -12.07
N LEU A 291 -9.12 -26.81 -12.41
CA LEU A 291 -7.72 -27.23 -12.44
C LEU A 291 -6.95 -26.48 -13.54
N ALA A 292 -7.54 -26.31 -14.72
CA ALA A 292 -6.94 -25.56 -15.82
C ALA A 292 -6.72 -24.08 -15.46
N GLU A 293 -7.71 -23.43 -14.83
CA GLU A 293 -7.62 -22.04 -14.38
C GLU A 293 -6.56 -21.87 -13.28
N ALA A 294 -6.42 -22.85 -12.39
CA ALA A 294 -5.36 -22.90 -11.38
C ALA A 294 -3.97 -23.19 -11.97
N GLY A 295 -3.85 -23.34 -13.29
CA GLY A 295 -2.60 -23.67 -13.99
C GLY A 295 -2.17 -25.13 -13.85
N LEU A 296 -3.04 -26.00 -13.30
CA LEU A 296 -2.78 -27.44 -13.16
C LEU A 296 -3.13 -28.16 -14.46
N LYS A 297 -2.10 -28.63 -15.16
CA LYS A 297 -2.22 -29.37 -16.42
C LYS A 297 -2.25 -30.89 -16.17
N PRO A 298 -2.89 -31.69 -17.05
CA PRO A 298 -3.02 -33.13 -16.89
C PRO A 298 -1.71 -33.92 -16.76
N ASP A 299 -0.60 -33.38 -17.25
CA ASP A 299 0.74 -33.97 -17.21
C ASP A 299 1.48 -33.73 -15.88
N MET A 300 0.92 -32.92 -14.98
CA MET A 300 1.52 -32.66 -13.67
C MET A 300 0.99 -33.61 -12.60
N ASP A 301 1.87 -34.15 -11.77
CA ASP A 301 1.49 -35.01 -10.64
C ASP A 301 0.45 -34.34 -9.71
N GLY A 302 0.53 -33.01 -9.56
CA GLY A 302 -0.42 -32.21 -8.79
C GLY A 302 -1.87 -32.27 -9.31
N TYR A 303 -2.06 -32.47 -10.61
CA TYR A 303 -3.38 -32.60 -11.24
C TYR A 303 -4.09 -33.87 -10.78
N ALA A 304 -3.41 -35.01 -10.86
CA ALA A 304 -3.96 -36.31 -10.43
C ALA A 304 -4.16 -36.37 -8.91
N VAL A 305 -3.21 -35.85 -8.12
CA VAL A 305 -3.30 -35.83 -6.65
C VAL A 305 -4.51 -35.02 -6.17
N LEU A 306 -4.73 -33.84 -6.75
CA LEU A 306 -5.84 -32.98 -6.35
C LEU A 306 -7.19 -33.58 -6.77
N ALA A 307 -7.29 -34.13 -7.99
CA ALA A 307 -8.48 -34.87 -8.43
C ALA A 307 -8.79 -36.05 -7.50
N HIS A 308 -7.76 -36.78 -7.04
CA HIS A 308 -7.93 -37.94 -6.16
C HIS A 308 -8.42 -37.54 -4.77
N ARG A 309 -7.91 -36.41 -4.25
CA ARG A 309 -8.38 -35.85 -2.96
C ARG A 309 -9.83 -35.40 -3.05
N VAL A 310 -10.25 -34.76 -4.15
CA VAL A 310 -11.64 -34.36 -4.38
C VAL A 310 -12.57 -35.58 -4.41
N VAL A 311 -12.21 -36.64 -5.15
CA VAL A 311 -12.98 -37.89 -5.17
C VAL A 311 -13.12 -38.50 -3.78
N ARG A 312 -12.03 -38.54 -3.00
CA ARG A 312 -12.05 -39.08 -1.64
C ARG A 312 -12.97 -38.27 -0.72
N SER A 313 -12.88 -36.95 -0.75
CA SER A 313 -13.73 -36.08 0.07
C SER A 313 -15.21 -36.17 -0.31
N LEU A 314 -15.54 -36.35 -1.60
CA LEU A 314 -16.93 -36.55 -2.02
C LEU A 314 -17.51 -37.88 -1.51
N ARG A 315 -16.74 -38.97 -1.54
CA ARG A 315 -17.15 -40.26 -0.96
C ARG A 315 -17.34 -40.20 0.55
N GLU A 316 -16.45 -39.51 1.26
CA GLU A 316 -16.57 -39.31 2.72
C GLU A 316 -17.86 -38.55 3.10
N GLN A 317 -18.40 -37.74 2.19
CA GLN A 317 -19.66 -37.00 2.36
C GLN A 317 -20.89 -37.71 1.78
N GLY A 318 -20.73 -38.94 1.26
CA GLY A 318 -21.81 -39.72 0.64
C GLY A 318 -22.27 -39.22 -0.73
N LEU A 319 -21.44 -38.43 -1.42
CA LEU A 319 -21.70 -37.91 -2.76
C LEU A 319 -21.08 -38.84 -3.83
N ASP A 320 -21.49 -40.11 -3.81
CA ASP A 320 -20.86 -41.18 -4.58
C ASP A 320 -21.02 -41.00 -6.11
N GLU A 321 -22.16 -40.47 -6.57
CA GLU A 321 -22.42 -40.23 -8.00
C GLU A 321 -21.45 -39.21 -8.61
N ALA A 322 -21.22 -38.08 -7.92
CA ALA A 322 -20.27 -37.06 -8.34
C ALA A 322 -18.82 -37.56 -8.24
N ALA A 323 -18.50 -38.34 -7.20
CA ALA A 323 -17.19 -38.94 -7.02
C ALA A 323 -16.86 -39.95 -8.14
N GLU A 324 -17.84 -40.73 -8.56
CA GLU A 324 -17.68 -41.73 -9.63
C GLU A 324 -17.57 -41.06 -11.01
N GLU A 325 -18.34 -39.99 -11.26
CA GLU A 325 -18.23 -39.19 -12.48
C GLU A 325 -16.81 -38.62 -12.65
N ILE A 326 -16.25 -38.02 -11.58
CA ILE A 326 -14.88 -37.50 -11.60
C ILE A 326 -13.88 -38.65 -11.74
N ALA A 327 -14.06 -39.76 -11.03
CA ALA A 327 -13.11 -40.86 -11.09
C ALA A 327 -13.02 -41.47 -12.50
N ARG A 328 -14.15 -41.58 -13.20
CA ARG A 328 -14.22 -42.07 -14.58
C ARG A 328 -13.53 -41.12 -15.56
N THR A 329 -13.71 -39.82 -15.41
CA THR A 329 -13.10 -38.85 -16.34
C THR A 329 -11.60 -38.66 -16.12
N PHE A 330 -11.13 -38.72 -14.86
CA PHE A 330 -9.75 -38.37 -14.51
C PHE A 330 -8.81 -39.57 -14.36
N PHE A 331 -9.35 -40.77 -14.12
CA PHE A 331 -8.53 -41.96 -13.85
C PHE A 331 -8.81 -43.13 -14.81
N SER A 332 -9.74 -43.01 -15.76
CA SER A 332 -9.88 -44.02 -16.81
C SER A 332 -8.77 -43.86 -17.86
N THR A 333 -7.91 -44.86 -17.94
CA THR A 333 -6.93 -45.03 -19.01
C THR A 333 -7.65 -45.43 -20.31
N PRO A 334 -7.34 -44.82 -21.48
CA PRO A 334 -7.92 -45.26 -22.74
C PRO A 334 -7.21 -46.54 -23.20
N GLY A 335 -7.84 -47.69 -22.98
CA GLY A 335 -7.40 -48.96 -23.56
C GLY A 335 -7.61 -50.14 -22.62
N GLU A 336 -8.84 -50.66 -22.60
CA GLU A 336 -9.13 -52.08 -22.33
C GLU A 336 -10.60 -52.34 -22.75
N GLU A 337 -10.81 -52.44 -24.07
CA GLU A 337 -11.94 -53.17 -24.64
C GLU A 337 -11.38 -54.47 -25.24
N GLY A 338 -11.88 -55.61 -24.75
CA GLY A 338 -11.83 -56.92 -25.40
C GLY A 338 -10.50 -57.69 -25.29
N ASP A 339 -10.46 -58.76 -24.50
CA ASP A 339 -10.69 -60.10 -25.05
C ASP A 339 -10.52 -61.24 -24.02
N GLU A 340 -11.40 -62.22 -24.17
CA GLU A 340 -11.24 -63.65 -23.84
C GLU A 340 -11.36 -64.14 -22.39
N GLU A 341 -12.54 -64.70 -22.06
CA GLU A 341 -12.62 -65.92 -21.25
C GLU A 341 -11.74 -67.02 -21.88
N PRO A 342 -11.09 -67.83 -21.04
CA PRO A 342 -11.36 -69.26 -21.14
C PRO A 342 -11.68 -69.90 -19.80
N SER A 343 -12.66 -70.78 -19.87
CA SER A 343 -13.10 -71.71 -18.85
C SER A 343 -12.00 -72.69 -18.42
N GLY A 344 -12.01 -73.14 -17.16
CA GLY A 344 -11.46 -74.44 -16.78
C GLY A 344 -10.75 -74.52 -15.42
N GLU A 345 -11.50 -74.95 -14.41
CA GLU A 345 -11.15 -75.97 -13.38
C GLU A 345 -9.68 -76.13 -12.91
N GLY A 346 -9.41 -75.95 -11.61
CA GLY A 346 -8.13 -76.32 -11.01
C GLY A 346 -7.96 -75.98 -9.53
N ASP A 347 -8.52 -76.86 -8.70
CA ASP A 347 -8.33 -77.17 -7.27
C ASP A 347 -7.12 -76.60 -6.47
N ALA A 348 -7.40 -76.42 -5.15
CA ALA A 348 -6.52 -76.39 -3.98
C ALA A 348 -5.42 -75.29 -3.89
N THR A 349 -5.34 -74.45 -2.87
CA THR A 349 -5.27 -74.79 -1.43
C THR A 349 -5.34 -73.48 -0.63
N GLY A 350 -6.14 -73.43 0.45
CA GLY A 350 -6.11 -72.34 1.43
C GLY A 350 -4.81 -72.30 2.27
N PRO A 351 -4.70 -71.50 3.35
CA PRO A 351 -5.74 -71.43 4.39
C PRO A 351 -5.99 -70.03 5.02
N TRP A 352 -7.26 -69.80 5.37
CA TRP A 352 -7.68 -68.88 6.45
C TRP A 352 -7.53 -69.58 7.83
N PRO A 353 -8.02 -69.03 8.97
CA PRO A 353 -7.60 -67.87 9.79
C PRO A 353 -7.37 -68.36 11.27
N PRO A 354 -7.63 -67.66 12.43
CA PRO A 354 -8.95 -67.12 12.81
C PRO A 354 -9.03 -65.87 13.74
N ARG A 355 -10.23 -65.27 13.66
CA ARG A 355 -11.09 -64.55 14.65
C ARG A 355 -10.61 -64.42 16.10
N PHE A 356 -10.95 -63.29 16.74
CA PHE A 356 -11.91 -63.23 17.86
C PHE A 356 -12.52 -61.84 18.01
N SER A 357 -13.83 -61.83 18.28
CA SER A 357 -14.66 -60.74 18.78
C SER A 357 -14.28 -60.39 20.23
N ASP A 358 -14.58 -59.17 20.69
CA ASP A 358 -15.60 -58.94 21.74
C ASP A 358 -15.53 -57.57 22.42
N LEU A 359 -16.73 -57.06 22.70
CA LEU A 359 -17.19 -56.31 23.87
C LEU A 359 -16.79 -54.84 24.14
N ASP A 360 -17.86 -54.04 24.18
CA ASP A 360 -18.34 -53.24 25.32
C ASP A 360 -17.63 -51.95 25.77
N ASP A 361 -18.44 -50.89 25.63
CA ASP A 361 -18.94 -50.03 26.71
C ASP A 361 -18.02 -48.98 27.36
N SER A 362 -18.48 -47.73 27.19
CA SER A 362 -18.70 -46.74 28.23
C SER A 362 -17.58 -45.83 28.78
N LEU A 363 -18.01 -44.57 28.93
CA LEU A 363 -17.59 -43.49 29.84
C LEU A 363 -16.25 -42.76 29.57
N SER A 364 -16.31 -41.46 29.23
CA SER A 364 -16.23 -40.29 30.16
C SER A 364 -14.85 -40.18 30.82
N THR A 365 -14.13 -39.06 30.84
CA THR A 365 -14.54 -37.67 31.10
C THR A 365 -13.32 -36.76 30.90
N ASP A 366 -13.58 -35.50 30.54
CA ASP A 366 -12.93 -34.24 30.95
C ASP A 366 -11.44 -34.22 31.39
N THR A 367 -10.68 -33.26 30.86
CA THR A 367 -10.42 -31.98 31.57
C THR A 367 -9.35 -31.14 30.85
N ALA A 368 -9.74 -29.91 30.52
CA ALA A 368 -9.00 -28.64 30.45
C ALA A 368 -7.53 -28.60 29.98
N THR A 369 -7.22 -27.63 29.11
CA THR A 369 -6.54 -26.36 29.46
C THR A 369 -6.08 -25.66 28.16
N ALA A 370 -6.63 -24.49 27.86
CA ALA A 370 -5.94 -23.40 27.14
C ALA A 370 -5.38 -22.44 28.22
N PRO A 371 -4.50 -21.45 27.96
CA PRO A 371 -4.17 -20.80 26.68
C PRO A 371 -2.66 -20.41 26.57
N GLU A 372 -2.38 -19.33 25.80
CA GLU A 372 -1.10 -18.61 25.55
C GLU A 372 -0.33 -19.05 24.31
N ALA A 373 0.43 -18.19 23.61
CA ALA A 373 0.41 -16.77 23.26
C ALA A 373 1.69 -16.58 22.40
N ASP A 374 1.63 -15.63 21.47
CA ASP A 374 2.75 -14.87 20.90
C ASP A 374 3.78 -15.49 19.92
N GLU A 375 3.80 -14.82 18.75
CA GLU A 375 4.96 -14.21 18.08
C GLU A 375 6.21 -15.04 17.75
N GLN A 376 6.41 -15.31 16.45
CA GLN A 376 7.54 -14.78 15.65
C GLN A 376 7.43 -15.31 14.21
N ASP A 377 7.07 -14.47 13.25
CA ASP A 377 8.01 -13.71 12.39
C ASP A 377 9.01 -14.60 11.63
N ARG A 378 8.70 -14.84 10.35
CA ARG A 378 9.67 -14.78 9.24
C ARG A 378 8.97 -15.04 7.90
N GLY A 379 9.14 -14.11 6.97
CA GLY A 379 9.23 -14.46 5.55
C GLY A 379 8.54 -13.52 4.57
N ARG A 380 9.20 -12.40 4.27
CA ARG A 380 9.63 -12.07 2.90
C ARG A 380 8.53 -12.11 1.83
N TRP A 381 7.94 -10.96 1.54
CA TRP A 381 7.37 -10.69 0.22
C TRP A 381 8.26 -9.69 -0.50
N GLU A 382 8.93 -10.22 -1.52
CA GLU A 382 9.62 -9.49 -2.57
C GLU A 382 8.59 -8.63 -3.32
N ALA A 383 8.97 -7.38 -3.58
CA ALA A 383 8.30 -6.52 -4.53
C ALA A 383 8.69 -7.00 -5.93
N ASP A 384 7.75 -7.63 -6.64
CA ASP A 384 7.82 -7.71 -8.09
C ASP A 384 6.96 -6.58 -8.67
N GLU A 385 7.67 -5.50 -8.98
CA GLU A 385 7.26 -4.51 -9.97
C GLU A 385 7.31 -5.19 -11.34
N ASP A 386 6.19 -5.76 -11.79
CA ASP A 386 6.01 -6.09 -13.20
C ASP A 386 5.13 -5.01 -13.86
N ASP A 387 5.87 -4.17 -14.58
CA ASP A 387 5.49 -3.01 -15.36
C ASP A 387 4.65 -3.43 -16.59
N MET A 388 3.34 -3.52 -16.41
CA MET A 388 2.38 -3.61 -17.54
C MET A 388 1.80 -2.23 -17.82
N ALA A 389 2.51 -1.48 -18.66
CA ALA A 389 2.02 -0.28 -19.30
C ALA A 389 0.75 -0.57 -20.13
N PRO A 390 -0.36 0.19 -19.95
CA PRO A 390 -1.48 0.12 -20.87
C PRO A 390 -1.11 0.83 -22.19
N PRO A 391 -1.62 0.37 -23.36
CA PRO A 391 -1.35 1.02 -24.63
C PRO A 391 -1.99 2.41 -24.65
N SER A 392 -1.12 3.42 -24.76
CA SER A 392 -1.45 4.81 -24.98
C SER A 392 -1.98 5.01 -26.39
N PHE A 393 -3.29 5.17 -26.53
CA PHE A 393 -3.88 5.76 -27.74
C PHE A 393 -5.01 6.70 -27.35
N TRP A 394 -4.76 7.99 -27.59
CA TRP A 394 -5.66 9.11 -27.94
C TRP A 394 -5.13 10.42 -27.33
N ASP A 395 -4.29 11.10 -28.10
CA ASP A 395 -4.03 12.54 -28.00
C ASP A 395 -4.80 13.24 -29.12
N PRO A 396 -5.71 14.17 -28.81
CA PRO A 396 -6.09 15.22 -29.73
C PRO A 396 -5.59 16.56 -29.21
N SER A 397 -4.35 16.87 -29.55
CA SER A 397 -3.83 18.23 -29.61
C SER A 397 -4.57 19.02 -30.68
N TYR A 398 -5.62 19.75 -30.30
CA TYR A 398 -6.03 20.99 -30.98
C TYR A 398 -6.25 22.10 -29.96
N SER A 399 -5.27 23.00 -29.94
CA SER A 399 -5.32 24.30 -29.27
C SER A 399 -6.24 25.30 -29.98
N SER A 400 -6.76 26.22 -29.17
CA SER A 400 -7.30 27.55 -29.49
C SER A 400 -8.73 27.63 -29.99
N HIS A 401 -9.63 28.12 -29.13
CA HIS A 401 -10.16 29.48 -29.28
C HIS A 401 -10.68 30.03 -27.94
N ARG A 402 -9.98 31.07 -27.47
CA ARG A 402 -10.41 32.01 -26.42
C ARG A 402 -11.41 33.00 -27.04
N PRO A 403 -12.63 33.17 -26.51
CA PRO A 403 -13.45 34.31 -26.87
C PRO A 403 -13.02 35.52 -26.04
N THR A 404 -12.40 36.49 -26.72
CA THR A 404 -12.21 37.86 -26.25
C THR A 404 -13.59 38.52 -26.15
N THR A 405 -14.04 38.88 -24.95
CA THR A 405 -15.23 39.73 -24.78
C THR A 405 -14.89 41.17 -25.21
N PRO A 406 -15.71 41.80 -26.07
CA PRO A 406 -15.53 43.20 -26.41
C PRO A 406 -16.11 44.10 -25.31
N ARG A 407 -15.31 45.07 -24.87
CA ARG A 407 -15.78 46.28 -24.19
C ARG A 407 -16.80 46.99 -25.09
N VAL A 408 -18.06 47.03 -24.67
CA VAL A 408 -18.99 48.06 -25.12
C VAL A 408 -19.03 49.14 -24.05
N ARG A 409 -18.70 50.34 -24.50
CA ARG A 409 -18.77 51.62 -23.82
C ARG A 409 -20.25 52.03 -23.79
N GLU A 410 -20.86 52.06 -22.62
CA GLU A 410 -22.07 52.85 -22.39
C GLU A 410 -21.66 54.13 -21.68
N ASP A 411 -21.66 55.20 -22.48
CA ASP A 411 -21.55 56.59 -22.07
C ASP A 411 -22.75 57.24 -22.75
N ASP A 412 -23.89 57.27 -22.07
CA ASP A 412 -24.87 58.33 -22.26
C ASP A 412 -25.58 58.63 -20.95
N GLY A 413 -25.64 59.91 -20.65
CA GLY A 413 -26.10 60.44 -19.39
C GLY A 413 -27.62 60.60 -19.32
N SER A 414 -28.00 61.37 -18.30
CA SER A 414 -29.33 61.94 -18.06
C SER A 414 -30.26 61.09 -17.18
N ARG A 415 -30.25 61.36 -15.86
CA ARG A 415 -31.30 62.16 -15.22
C ARG A 415 -31.12 62.24 -13.68
N SER A 416 -31.19 63.49 -13.20
CA SER A 416 -31.40 63.97 -11.83
C SER A 416 -30.15 64.34 -11.04
#